data_AF-A0A7D5MKV7-F1
#
_entry.id   AF-A0A7D5MKV7-F1
#
_cell.length_a   1.000
_cell.length_b   1.000
_cell.length_c   1.000
_cell.angle_alpha   90.00
_cell.angle_beta   90.00
_cell.angle_gamma   90.00
#
_symmetry.space_group_name_H-M   'P 1'
#
loop_
_entity.id
_entity.type
_entity.pdbx_description
1 polymer ?
#
loop_
_entity_poly.entity_id
_entity_poly.type
_entity_poly.pdbx_seq_one_letter_code
_entity_poly.pdbx_strand_id
1 'polypeptide(L)'
;MKYYFGNYGGVNATEKSYADPNGVFADFYDLVANTTWYLTRVESPSGNSWIKIDYEDEYYCFGNRKGQTYYHTVPGENPATADYVLAVSYVQGKRIKQITTSSGVTVVDFIASTNGREDINYSTASRANNLSANSTAKYITAVDVTSSGLHKKFDFGQDYFISSATCLGCVTYSPYDAPQHKKRLRLNSITETDGANQLPPYTFLYNTSIPWRYSLARDGQGYYNGKESNDGWFQNGTQMANYSPPLTTGMTTYPTLRI
;
A
#
# COMPACT_ATOMS: atom_id res chain seq x y z
N MET A 1 16.77 -10.63 26.59
CA MET A 1 16.95 -10.06 25.23
C MET A 1 16.38 -8.65 25.28
N LYS A 2 17.00 -7.68 24.60
CA LYS A 2 16.48 -6.31 24.49
C LYS A 2 16.12 -6.03 23.03
N TYR A 3 15.04 -5.28 22.84
CA TYR A 3 14.53 -4.92 21.51
C TYR A 3 14.36 -3.40 21.47
N TYR A 4 14.83 -2.79 20.40
CA TYR A 4 14.79 -1.34 20.22
C TYR A 4 14.01 -1.02 18.96
N PHE A 5 13.15 -0.01 19.04
CA PHE A 5 12.23 0.35 17.96
C PHE A 5 12.28 1.85 17.68
N GLY A 6 11.91 2.26 16.47
CA GLY A 6 11.74 3.67 16.12
C GLY A 6 13.07 4.42 16.02
N ASN A 7 13.27 5.42 16.88
CA ASN A 7 14.49 6.22 16.91
C ASN A 7 15.46 5.68 17.97
N TYR A 8 16.48 4.93 17.55
CA TYR A 8 17.50 4.39 18.45
C TYR A 8 18.86 4.29 17.75
N GLY A 9 19.94 4.62 18.46
CA GLY A 9 21.30 4.44 17.96
C GLY A 9 21.61 5.19 16.65
N GLY A 10 20.98 6.36 16.45
CA GLY A 10 21.12 7.16 15.23
C GLY A 10 20.28 6.68 14.04
N VAL A 11 19.52 5.58 14.19
CA VAL A 11 18.59 5.08 13.17
C VAL A 11 17.20 5.66 13.46
N ASN A 12 16.65 6.41 12.51
CA ASN A 12 15.25 6.86 12.56
C ASN A 12 14.37 5.91 11.74
N ALA A 13 13.81 4.89 12.38
CA ALA A 13 12.96 3.88 11.76
C ALA A 13 11.50 4.00 12.23
N THR A 14 10.91 5.19 12.07
CA THR A 14 9.48 5.41 12.31
C THR A 14 8.80 5.74 11.00
N GLU A 15 7.71 5.04 10.68
CA GLU A 15 6.81 5.39 9.59
C GLU A 15 5.84 6.46 10.05
N LYS A 16 5.57 7.40 9.17
CA LYS A 16 4.49 8.36 9.34
C LYS A 16 3.51 8.22 8.19
N SER A 17 2.23 8.27 8.50
CA SER A 17 1.21 8.39 7.47
C SER A 17 0.14 9.38 7.85
N TYR A 18 -0.48 9.95 6.82
CA TYR A 18 -1.61 10.84 6.94
C TYR A 18 -2.53 10.62 5.75
N ALA A 19 -3.82 10.73 5.99
CA ALA A 19 -4.83 10.60 4.94
C ALA A 19 -5.36 11.99 4.59
N ASP A 20 -5.46 12.28 3.29
CA ASP A 20 -6.29 13.38 2.82
C ASP A 20 -7.71 12.84 2.58
N PRO A 21 -8.67 13.19 3.43
CA PRO A 21 -10.04 12.71 3.31
C PRO A 21 -10.77 13.29 2.09
N ASN A 22 -10.39 14.45 1.56
CA ASN A 22 -11.23 15.17 0.60
C ASN A 22 -10.54 15.43 -0.75
N GLY A 23 -9.24 15.15 -0.89
CA GLY A 23 -8.50 15.45 -2.12
C GLY A 23 -8.40 16.97 -2.40
N VAL A 24 -8.83 17.80 -1.46
CA VAL A 24 -8.91 19.26 -1.55
C VAL A 24 -8.24 19.80 -0.31
N PHE A 25 -6.96 20.15 -0.49
CA PHE A 25 -6.05 20.63 0.55
C PHE A 25 -6.54 21.94 1.15
N ALA A 26 -6.89 21.90 2.43
CA ALA A 26 -6.77 23.05 3.31
C ALA A 26 -5.90 22.62 4.50
N ASP A 27 -4.62 22.99 4.46
CA ASP A 27 -3.75 23.23 5.63
C ASP A 27 -3.64 22.18 6.75
N PHE A 28 -3.88 20.88 6.51
CA PHE A 28 -3.64 19.82 7.51
C PHE A 28 -2.18 19.30 7.53
N TYR A 29 -1.20 20.22 7.46
CA TYR A 29 0.22 19.85 7.60
C TYR A 29 0.57 19.32 9.01
N ASP A 30 -0.31 19.53 9.99
CA ASP A 30 -0.04 19.22 11.41
C ASP A 30 -0.50 17.83 11.89
N LEU A 31 -1.12 17.00 11.04
CA LEU A 31 -1.59 15.66 11.42
C LEU A 31 -0.69 14.52 10.92
N VAL A 32 0.62 14.76 10.84
CA VAL A 32 1.58 13.70 10.55
C VAL A 32 1.80 12.86 11.82
N ALA A 33 1.01 11.80 11.95
CA ALA A 33 1.13 10.85 13.05
C ALA A 33 2.19 9.77 12.73
N ASN A 34 2.95 9.37 13.75
CA ASN A 34 3.72 8.13 13.67
C ASN A 34 2.73 6.97 13.64
N THR A 35 2.80 6.13 12.61
CA THR A 35 1.89 4.99 12.45
C THR A 35 2.55 3.65 12.72
N THR A 36 3.87 3.56 12.55
CA THR A 36 4.63 2.33 12.78
C THR A 36 6.01 2.63 13.35
N TRP A 37 6.46 1.86 14.34
CA TRP A 37 7.84 1.87 14.83
C TRP A 37 8.52 0.56 14.43
N TYR A 38 9.53 0.63 13.55
CA TYR A 38 10.24 -0.56 13.11
C TYR A 38 11.33 -0.97 14.10
N LEU A 39 11.62 -2.27 14.15
CA LEU A 39 12.72 -2.84 14.92
C LEU A 39 14.06 -2.32 14.37
N THR A 40 14.87 -1.69 15.19
CA THR A 40 16.19 -1.17 14.80
C THR A 40 17.34 -2.02 15.34
N ARG A 41 17.13 -2.71 16.47
CA ARG A 41 18.18 -3.52 17.09
C ARG A 41 17.61 -4.62 17.98
N VAL A 42 18.25 -5.78 17.94
CA VAL A 42 18.10 -6.87 18.90
C VAL A 42 19.42 -7.05 19.62
N GLU A 43 19.41 -7.11 20.95
CA GLU A 43 20.62 -7.17 21.76
C GLU A 43 20.53 -8.24 22.84
N SER A 44 21.63 -8.95 23.06
CA SER A 44 21.75 -9.91 24.14
C SER A 44 21.58 -9.23 25.52
N PRO A 45 21.21 -9.97 26.57
CA PRO A 45 21.06 -9.39 27.91
C PRO A 45 22.32 -8.62 28.39
N SER A 46 23.51 -9.14 28.05
CA SER A 46 24.80 -8.56 28.43
C SER A 46 25.22 -7.36 27.59
N GLY A 47 24.58 -7.10 26.44
CA GLY A 47 24.97 -6.03 25.51
C GLY A 47 26.14 -6.38 24.58
N ASN A 48 26.81 -7.52 24.79
CA ASN A 48 28.00 -7.92 24.04
C ASN A 48 27.71 -8.40 22.62
N SER A 49 26.46 -8.71 22.31
CA SER A 49 26.07 -9.21 20.99
C SER A 49 24.78 -8.55 20.54
N TRP A 50 24.75 -8.12 19.28
CA TRP A 50 23.60 -7.43 18.72
C TRP A 50 23.45 -7.67 17.23
N ILE A 51 22.23 -7.48 16.76
CA ILE A 51 21.83 -7.37 15.36
C ILE A 51 21.25 -5.97 15.20
N LYS A 52 21.75 -5.21 14.23
CA LYS A 52 21.28 -3.86 13.90
C LYS A 52 20.63 -3.88 12.52
N ILE A 53 19.53 -3.16 12.39
CA ILE A 53 18.78 -3.00 11.15
C ILE A 53 18.82 -1.52 10.77
N ASP A 54 19.42 -1.24 9.62
CA ASP A 54 19.46 0.08 9.03
C ASP A 54 18.38 0.21 7.95
N TYR A 55 17.84 1.41 7.85
CA TYR A 55 16.73 1.75 6.96
C TYR A 55 17.09 2.92 6.06
N GLU A 56 16.42 2.99 4.92
CA GLU A 56 16.41 4.13 4.02
C GLU A 56 15.00 4.71 3.95
N ASP A 57 14.90 6.03 3.82
CA ASP A 57 13.61 6.71 3.70
C ASP A 57 12.94 6.35 2.38
N GLU A 58 11.64 6.11 2.43
CA GLU A 58 10.82 5.97 1.24
C GLU A 58 9.57 6.84 1.34
N TYR A 59 9.20 7.45 0.22
CA TYR A 59 8.02 8.29 0.14
C TYR A 59 7.11 7.74 -0.94
N TYR A 60 5.85 7.54 -0.61
CA TYR A 60 4.84 7.10 -1.57
C TYR A 60 3.45 7.47 -1.09
N CYS A 61 2.48 7.34 -1.97
CA CYS A 61 1.07 7.36 -1.58
C CYS A 61 0.29 6.24 -2.25
N PHE A 62 -0.86 5.94 -1.67
CA PHE A 62 -1.83 5.03 -2.25
C PHE A 62 -3.24 5.53 -1.94
N GLY A 63 -4.15 5.29 -2.87
CA GLY A 63 -5.55 5.56 -2.65
C GLY A 63 -6.20 4.49 -1.78
N ASN A 64 -7.23 4.87 -1.04
CA ASN A 64 -8.20 3.97 -0.44
C ASN A 64 -9.61 4.48 -0.75
N ARG A 65 -10.55 3.56 -0.88
CA ARG A 65 -11.94 3.91 -1.17
C ARG A 65 -12.57 4.47 0.10
N LYS A 66 -12.94 5.75 0.10
CA LYS A 66 -13.46 6.42 1.30
C LYS A 66 -14.96 6.27 1.50
N GLY A 67 -15.73 6.11 0.43
CA GLY A 67 -17.18 5.96 0.50
C GLY A 67 -17.89 6.57 -0.69
N GLN A 68 -19.21 6.41 -0.70
CA GLN A 68 -20.11 7.02 -1.66
C GLN A 68 -20.99 7.99 -0.87
N THR A 69 -20.95 9.28 -1.20
CA THR A 69 -21.83 10.27 -0.56
C THR A 69 -23.05 10.45 -1.44
N TYR A 70 -24.24 10.12 -0.93
CA TYR A 70 -25.49 10.34 -1.63
C TYR A 70 -26.22 11.55 -1.03
N TYR A 71 -26.54 12.53 -1.87
CA TYR A 71 -27.40 13.64 -1.48
C TYR A 71 -28.83 13.34 -1.94
N HIS A 72 -29.75 13.19 -0.99
CA HIS A 72 -31.18 13.27 -1.29
C HIS A 72 -31.50 14.73 -1.58
N THR A 73 -31.70 15.07 -2.85
CA THR A 73 -32.33 16.34 -3.21
C THR A 73 -33.82 16.30 -2.85
N VAL A 74 -34.42 17.46 -2.65
CA VAL A 74 -35.85 17.62 -2.36
C VAL A 74 -36.71 16.94 -3.44
N PRO A 75 -37.94 16.49 -3.11
CA PRO A 75 -38.83 15.85 -4.09
C PRO A 75 -38.99 16.71 -5.35
N GLY A 76 -38.62 16.16 -6.51
CA GLY A 76 -38.74 16.82 -7.81
C GLY A 76 -37.42 17.25 -8.46
N GLU A 77 -36.30 17.22 -7.72
CA GLU A 77 -34.97 17.44 -8.30
C GLU A 77 -34.29 16.11 -8.65
N ASN A 78 -33.54 16.09 -9.75
CA ASN A 78 -32.68 14.96 -10.07
C ASN A 78 -31.63 14.81 -8.93
N PRO A 79 -31.51 13.63 -8.30
CA PRO A 79 -30.51 13.45 -7.27
C PRO A 79 -29.12 13.66 -7.85
N ALA A 80 -28.28 14.39 -7.13
CA ALA A 80 -26.87 14.51 -7.47
C ALA A 80 -26.27 13.10 -7.51
N THR A 81 -25.54 12.80 -8.60
CA THR A 81 -24.76 11.57 -8.68
C THR A 81 -23.80 11.54 -7.50
N ALA A 82 -23.73 10.39 -6.83
CA ALA A 82 -22.83 10.25 -5.70
C ALA A 82 -21.38 10.45 -6.16
N ASP A 83 -20.69 11.41 -5.56
CA ASP A 83 -19.28 11.63 -5.86
C ASP A 83 -18.43 10.51 -5.29
N TYR A 84 -17.54 9.99 -6.12
CA TYR A 84 -16.51 9.06 -5.71
C TYR A 84 -15.37 9.87 -5.11
N VAL A 85 -15.05 9.59 -3.84
CA VAL A 85 -13.90 10.21 -3.17
C VAL A 85 -12.87 9.12 -2.86
N LEU A 86 -11.72 9.21 -3.52
CA LEU A 86 -10.51 8.47 -3.14
C LEU A 86 -9.88 9.21 -1.96
N ALA A 87 -9.82 8.55 -0.80
CA ALA A 87 -8.93 9.01 0.26
C ALA A 87 -7.51 8.66 -0.17
N VAL A 88 -6.61 9.63 -0.26
CA VAL A 88 -5.21 9.34 -0.54
C VAL A 88 -4.45 9.28 0.78
N SER A 89 -3.84 8.14 1.04
CA SER A 89 -2.92 7.96 2.15
C SER A 89 -1.51 8.23 1.68
N TYR A 90 -0.84 9.16 2.34
CA TYR A 90 0.55 9.50 2.12
C TYR A 90 1.40 8.82 3.18
N VAL A 91 2.54 8.27 2.76
CA VAL A 91 3.42 7.49 3.62
C VAL A 91 4.85 8.00 3.50
N GLN A 92 5.40 8.39 4.65
CA GLN A 92 6.83 8.56 4.88
C GLN A 92 7.33 7.27 5.52
N GLY A 93 7.60 6.28 4.68
CA GLY A 93 7.95 4.93 5.03
C GLY A 93 9.45 4.71 5.22
N LYS A 94 9.79 3.47 5.55
CA LYS A 94 11.16 3.00 5.70
C LYS A 94 11.32 1.70 4.94
N ARG A 95 12.36 1.59 4.12
CA ARG A 95 12.80 0.33 3.53
C ARG A 95 14.04 -0.16 4.24
N ILE A 96 14.08 -1.44 4.53
CA ILE A 96 15.29 -2.07 5.07
C ILE A 96 16.43 -1.91 4.06
N LYS A 97 17.57 -1.44 4.55
CA LYS A 97 18.77 -1.19 3.75
C LYS A 97 19.83 -2.23 4.04
N GLN A 98 20.08 -2.49 5.32
CA GLN A 98 21.17 -3.37 5.73
C GLN A 98 20.88 -3.98 7.10
N ILE A 99 21.36 -5.21 7.32
CA ILE A 99 21.47 -5.82 8.64
C ILE A 99 22.95 -6.05 8.94
N THR A 100 23.39 -5.65 10.13
CA THR A 100 24.76 -5.89 10.61
C THR A 100 24.75 -6.55 11.97
N THR A 101 25.80 -7.33 12.24
CA THR A 101 26.00 -7.98 13.54
C THR A 101 27.08 -7.27 14.35
N SER A 102 27.11 -7.49 15.66
CA SER A 102 28.08 -6.88 16.57
C SER A 102 29.54 -7.18 16.26
N SER A 103 29.82 -8.30 15.58
CA SER A 103 31.18 -8.63 15.13
C SER A 103 31.59 -7.84 13.89
N GLY A 104 30.64 -7.23 13.17
CA GLY A 104 30.87 -6.64 11.84
C GLY A 104 31.16 -7.67 10.74
N VAL A 105 31.19 -8.97 11.08
CA VAL A 105 31.59 -10.04 10.17
C VAL A 105 30.45 -10.44 9.25
N THR A 106 29.21 -10.39 9.76
CA THR A 106 28.00 -10.69 8.97
C THR A 106 27.31 -9.39 8.59
N VAL A 107 27.12 -9.19 7.29
CA VAL A 107 26.40 -8.09 6.66
C VAL A 107 25.37 -8.67 5.70
N VAL A 108 24.14 -8.17 5.77
CA VAL A 108 23.08 -8.47 4.80
C VAL A 108 22.65 -7.17 4.15
N ASP A 109 22.93 -7.00 2.85
CA ASP A 109 22.58 -5.84 2.06
C ASP A 109 21.28 -6.08 1.28
N PHE A 110 20.36 -5.13 1.39
CA PHE A 110 19.11 -5.12 0.64
C PHE A 110 19.26 -4.16 -0.54
N ILE A 111 19.62 -4.71 -1.70
CA ILE A 111 19.95 -3.96 -2.90
C ILE A 111 18.63 -3.47 -3.53
N ALA A 112 18.49 -2.15 -3.60
CA ALA A 112 17.33 -1.50 -4.20
C ALA A 112 17.45 -1.41 -5.72
N SER A 113 16.31 -1.39 -6.40
CA SER A 113 16.23 -0.93 -7.79
C SER A 113 16.71 0.52 -7.92
N THR A 114 17.28 0.86 -9.07
CA THR A 114 17.54 2.25 -9.44
C THR A 114 16.25 2.98 -9.83
N ASN A 115 15.22 2.23 -10.24
CA ASN A 115 13.91 2.75 -10.62
C ASN A 115 12.94 2.72 -9.44
N GLY A 116 12.05 3.72 -9.39
CA GLY A 116 10.92 3.69 -8.47
C GLY A 116 9.90 2.63 -8.86
N ARG A 117 9.12 2.16 -7.88
CA ARG A 117 7.98 1.27 -8.13
C ARG A 117 6.93 1.95 -9.00
N GLU A 118 6.46 1.26 -10.03
CA GLU A 118 5.48 1.78 -10.99
C GLU A 118 4.03 1.53 -10.59
N ASP A 119 3.80 0.73 -9.54
CA ASP A 119 2.47 0.36 -9.08
C ASP A 119 1.95 1.27 -7.95
N ILE A 120 2.75 2.23 -7.50
CA ILE A 120 2.41 3.23 -6.49
C ILE A 120 2.75 4.62 -7.01
N ASN A 121 2.16 5.65 -6.40
CA ASN A 121 2.36 7.02 -6.82
C ASN A 121 3.39 7.72 -5.93
N TYR A 122 4.13 8.65 -6.54
CA TYR A 122 4.97 9.57 -5.78
C TYR A 122 4.05 10.50 -5.01
N SER A 123 4.42 10.84 -3.77
CA SER A 123 3.92 12.07 -3.21
C SER A 123 4.77 12.59 -2.06
N THR A 124 4.82 13.91 -1.97
CA THR A 124 5.28 14.67 -0.80
C THR A 124 4.10 15.46 -0.25
N ALA A 125 4.16 15.82 1.03
CA ALA A 125 3.14 16.66 1.69
C ALA A 125 2.79 17.94 0.92
N SER A 126 3.72 18.48 0.14
CA SER A 126 3.54 19.66 -0.69
C SER A 126 2.90 19.44 -2.08
N ARG A 127 2.65 18.19 -2.52
CA ARG A 127 2.28 17.84 -3.91
C ARG A 127 1.11 16.87 -4.02
N ALA A 128 0.16 17.02 -3.14
CA ALA A 128 -0.82 15.98 -2.87
C ALA A 128 -1.96 15.91 -3.93
N ASN A 129 -1.98 16.81 -4.92
CA ASN A 129 -2.79 16.68 -6.15
C ASN A 129 -2.03 16.12 -7.38
N ASN A 130 -0.72 15.89 -7.26
CA ASN A 130 0.09 15.39 -8.37
C ASN A 130 0.52 13.96 -8.08
N LEU A 131 -0.35 13.01 -8.45
CA LEU A 131 -0.06 11.58 -8.44
C LEU A 131 0.94 11.22 -9.56
N SER A 132 2.11 11.86 -9.56
CA SER A 132 3.17 11.59 -10.52
C SER A 132 3.72 10.17 -10.35
N ALA A 133 4.41 9.68 -11.37
CA ALA A 133 5.14 8.42 -11.27
C ALA A 133 6.08 8.44 -10.06
N ASN A 134 6.04 7.36 -9.26
CA ASN A 134 6.90 7.19 -8.11
C ASN A 134 8.36 7.03 -8.54
N SER A 135 9.23 7.88 -7.99
CA SER A 135 10.68 7.84 -8.19
C SER A 135 11.45 7.54 -6.91
N THR A 136 10.78 7.50 -5.75
CA THR A 136 11.43 7.43 -4.43
C THR A 136 11.28 6.07 -3.77
N ALA A 137 10.08 5.49 -3.73
CA ALA A 137 9.88 4.17 -3.16
C ALA A 137 10.37 3.11 -4.14
N LYS A 138 11.41 2.37 -3.75
CA LYS A 138 12.10 1.39 -4.59
C LYS A 138 11.73 -0.01 -4.14
N TYR A 139 11.77 -0.94 -5.07
CA TYR A 139 11.67 -2.36 -4.73
C TYR A 139 13.07 -2.95 -4.54
N ILE A 140 13.18 -3.99 -3.72
CA ILE A 140 14.44 -4.75 -3.57
C ILE A 140 14.61 -5.65 -4.79
N THR A 141 15.79 -5.57 -5.41
CA THR A 141 16.19 -6.39 -6.57
C THR A 141 17.10 -7.53 -6.17
N ALA A 142 17.79 -7.43 -5.03
CA ALA A 142 18.59 -8.52 -4.51
C ALA A 142 18.81 -8.41 -2.99
N VAL A 143 19.11 -9.56 -2.38
CA VAL A 143 19.64 -9.64 -1.02
C VAL A 143 21.01 -10.27 -1.08
N ASP A 144 22.04 -9.55 -0.63
CA ASP A 144 23.43 -10.02 -0.58
C ASP A 144 23.84 -10.27 0.87
N VAL A 145 24.30 -11.48 1.16
CA VAL A 145 24.72 -11.93 2.49
C VAL A 145 26.21 -12.23 2.43
N THR A 146 26.99 -11.43 3.16
CA THR A 146 28.43 -11.64 3.35
C THR A 146 28.71 -11.99 4.80
N SER A 147 29.42 -13.11 5.03
CA SER A 147 29.77 -13.58 6.38
C SER A 147 30.99 -14.49 6.38
N SER A 148 32.15 -14.04 6.86
CA SER A 148 33.39 -14.84 7.04
C SER A 148 33.55 -16.04 6.09
N GLY A 149 33.87 -15.78 4.82
CA GLY A 149 34.11 -16.83 3.82
C GLY A 149 32.83 -17.40 3.19
N LEU A 150 31.64 -17.00 3.66
CA LEU A 150 30.37 -17.17 2.97
C LEU A 150 30.04 -15.89 2.21
N HIS A 151 29.77 -16.02 0.92
CA HIS A 151 29.09 -15.00 0.12
C HIS A 151 27.89 -15.67 -0.52
N LYS A 152 26.68 -15.19 -0.24
CA LYS A 152 25.45 -15.66 -0.88
C LYS A 152 24.64 -14.48 -1.34
N LYS A 153 24.14 -14.52 -2.57
CA LYS A 153 23.26 -13.49 -3.09
C LYS A 153 22.02 -14.10 -3.72
N PHE A 154 20.89 -13.47 -3.45
CA PHE A 154 19.58 -13.83 -3.97
C PHE A 154 19.11 -12.72 -4.89
N ASP A 155 19.22 -12.93 -6.20
CA ASP A 155 18.76 -12.01 -7.23
C ASP A 155 17.27 -12.25 -7.51
N PHE A 156 16.47 -11.18 -7.50
CA PHE A 156 15.03 -11.22 -7.69
C PHE A 156 14.68 -10.86 -9.14
N GLY A 157 14.20 -11.85 -9.90
CA GLY A 157 13.59 -11.62 -11.20
C GLY A 157 12.19 -11.05 -11.00
N GLN A 158 11.99 -9.79 -11.34
CA GLN A 158 10.74 -9.07 -11.08
C GLN A 158 10.29 -8.30 -12.31
N ASP A 159 8.98 -8.12 -12.42
CA ASP A 159 8.31 -7.27 -13.40
C ASP A 159 6.93 -6.87 -12.85
N TYR A 160 6.03 -6.43 -13.73
CA TYR A 160 4.68 -6.02 -13.35
C TYR A 160 3.62 -6.88 -14.03
N PHE A 161 2.64 -7.30 -13.24
CA PHE A 161 1.32 -7.54 -13.80
C PHE A 161 0.73 -6.22 -14.30
N ILE A 162 0.01 -6.28 -15.42
CA ILE A 162 -0.74 -5.16 -15.98
C ILE A 162 -2.19 -5.61 -16.17
N SER A 163 -3.09 -5.03 -15.40
CA SER A 163 -4.53 -5.23 -15.54
C SER A 163 -5.00 -4.74 -16.90
N SER A 164 -5.59 -5.64 -17.70
CA SER A 164 -6.32 -5.31 -18.91
C SER A 164 -7.78 -4.91 -18.65
N ALA A 165 -8.29 -5.16 -17.44
CA ALA A 165 -9.66 -4.79 -17.08
C ALA A 165 -9.89 -3.30 -17.34
N THR A 166 -11.07 -2.95 -17.82
CA THR A 166 -11.49 -1.54 -17.93
C THR A 166 -11.93 -1.07 -16.56
N CYS A 167 -11.52 0.14 -16.12
CA CYS A 167 -12.16 0.69 -14.93
C CYS A 167 -13.57 1.16 -15.29
N LEU A 168 -14.55 0.38 -14.88
CA LEU A 168 -15.95 0.77 -14.90
C LEU A 168 -16.16 1.84 -13.82
N GLY A 169 -16.40 3.09 -14.23
CA GLY A 169 -16.70 4.23 -13.33
C GLY A 169 -15.57 5.25 -13.11
N CYS A 170 -14.34 5.01 -13.59
CA CYS A 170 -13.23 5.97 -13.45
C CYS A 170 -13.23 7.13 -14.47
N VAL A 171 -14.19 7.15 -15.40
CA VAL A 171 -14.11 7.95 -16.64
C VAL A 171 -14.24 9.47 -16.44
N THR A 172 -14.62 9.95 -15.26
CA THR A 172 -14.95 11.37 -15.07
C THR A 172 -13.99 12.15 -14.18
N TYR A 173 -13.11 11.49 -13.42
CA TYR A 173 -12.23 12.20 -12.49
C TYR A 173 -10.78 11.69 -12.57
N SER A 174 -9.85 12.62 -12.80
CA SER A 174 -8.45 12.44 -12.43
C SER A 174 -8.38 12.64 -10.91
N PRO A 175 -7.74 11.74 -10.13
CA PRO A 175 -6.66 10.84 -10.53
C PRO A 175 -7.03 9.33 -10.58
N TYR A 176 -8.28 8.98 -10.89
CA TYR A 176 -8.80 7.62 -10.66
C TYR A 176 -8.33 6.58 -11.71
N ASP A 177 -8.04 6.97 -12.97
CA ASP A 177 -7.46 6.12 -14.04
C ASP A 177 -5.93 6.23 -14.14
N ALA A 178 -5.24 6.44 -13.02
CA ALA A 178 -3.78 6.53 -13.05
C ALA A 178 -3.16 5.17 -13.48
N PRO A 179 -2.18 5.13 -14.41
CA PRO A 179 -1.57 3.88 -14.90
C PRO A 179 -1.02 2.97 -13.79
N GLN A 180 -0.61 3.56 -12.67
CA GLN A 180 -0.08 2.85 -11.50
C GLN A 180 -1.13 1.91 -10.88
N HIS A 181 -2.43 2.25 -10.98
CA HIS A 181 -3.52 1.44 -10.42
C HIS A 181 -3.69 0.10 -11.15
N LYS A 182 -3.30 0.05 -12.42
CA LYS A 182 -3.31 -1.15 -13.28
C LYS A 182 -2.09 -2.05 -13.06
N LYS A 183 -1.05 -1.55 -12.39
CA LYS A 183 0.21 -2.28 -12.22
C LYS A 183 0.30 -2.95 -10.86
N ARG A 184 0.97 -4.11 -10.80
CA ARG A 184 1.41 -4.75 -9.54
C ARG A 184 2.77 -5.38 -9.73
N LEU A 185 3.72 -5.00 -8.88
CA LEU A 185 5.02 -5.65 -8.88
C LEU A 185 4.85 -7.13 -8.52
N ARG A 186 5.51 -8.01 -9.25
CA ARG A 186 5.52 -9.45 -8.99
C ARG A 186 6.94 -10.01 -9.01
N LEU A 187 7.10 -11.14 -8.34
CA LEU A 187 8.38 -11.85 -8.23
C LEU A 187 8.32 -13.09 -9.13
N ASN A 188 8.89 -13.02 -10.32
CA ASN A 188 8.90 -14.15 -11.25
C ASN A 188 9.91 -15.23 -10.87
N SER A 189 11.04 -14.83 -10.29
CA SER A 189 12.06 -15.80 -9.89
C SER A 189 12.97 -15.30 -8.77
N ILE A 190 13.62 -16.26 -8.11
CA ILE A 190 14.78 -16.03 -7.25
C ILE A 190 15.92 -16.88 -7.78
N THR A 191 17.07 -16.26 -7.98
CA THR A 191 18.31 -16.94 -8.35
C THR A 191 19.29 -16.82 -7.19
N GLU A 192 19.77 -17.96 -6.67
CA GLU A 192 20.81 -17.98 -5.64
C GLU A 192 22.19 -18.14 -6.29
N THR A 193 23.17 -17.36 -5.83
CA THR A 193 24.58 -17.50 -6.18
C THR A 193 25.45 -17.51 -4.91
N ASP A 194 26.52 -18.29 -4.92
CA ASP A 194 27.53 -18.36 -3.85
C ASP A 194 28.83 -17.58 -4.20
N GLY A 195 28.75 -16.69 -5.20
CA GLY A 195 29.87 -15.91 -5.72
C GLY A 195 30.68 -16.63 -6.80
N ALA A 196 30.65 -17.97 -6.85
CA ALA A 196 31.33 -18.77 -7.87
C ALA A 196 30.35 -19.57 -8.74
N ASN A 197 29.28 -20.07 -8.13
CA ASN A 197 28.27 -20.91 -8.72
C ASN A 197 26.91 -20.22 -8.63
N GLN A 198 26.11 -20.43 -9.66
CA GLN A 198 24.73 -19.96 -9.71
C GLN A 198 23.81 -21.18 -9.77
N LEU A 199 22.85 -21.26 -8.85
CA LEU A 199 21.80 -22.27 -8.91
C LEU A 199 20.78 -21.91 -10.00
N PRO A 200 20.10 -22.91 -10.61
CA PRO A 200 18.96 -22.64 -11.48
C PRO A 200 17.92 -21.76 -10.77
N PRO A 201 17.27 -20.82 -11.48
CA PRO A 201 16.29 -19.93 -10.88
C PRO A 201 15.08 -20.73 -10.37
N TYR A 202 14.68 -20.46 -9.13
CA TYR A 202 13.36 -20.87 -8.64
C TYR A 202 12.32 -19.94 -9.24
N THR A 203 11.34 -20.48 -9.96
CA THR A 203 10.33 -19.68 -10.68
C THR A 203 8.97 -19.76 -10.02
N PHE A 204 8.26 -18.64 -10.06
CA PHE A 204 6.89 -18.52 -9.56
C PHE A 204 5.94 -18.43 -10.75
N LEU A 205 4.85 -19.19 -10.68
CA LEU A 205 3.78 -19.15 -11.65
C LEU A 205 2.59 -18.42 -11.04
N TYR A 206 1.93 -17.62 -11.87
CA TYR A 206 0.82 -16.79 -11.45
C TYR A 206 -0.32 -16.86 -12.46
N ASN A 207 -1.53 -16.64 -11.98
CA ASN A 207 -2.64 -16.29 -12.85
C ASN A 207 -2.38 -14.89 -13.44
N THR A 208 -2.64 -14.74 -14.74
CA THR A 208 -2.25 -13.53 -15.50
C THR A 208 -3.28 -12.41 -15.42
N SER A 209 -4.53 -12.72 -15.07
CA SER A 209 -5.57 -11.72 -14.84
C SER A 209 -5.45 -11.18 -13.41
N ILE A 210 -5.20 -9.88 -13.29
CA ILE A 210 -5.32 -9.16 -12.03
C ILE A 210 -6.39 -8.08 -12.21
N PRO A 211 -7.28 -7.88 -11.22
CA PRO A 211 -8.18 -6.76 -11.27
C PRO A 211 -7.41 -5.48 -10.93
N TRP A 212 -8.10 -4.35 -11.11
CA TRP A 212 -7.59 -3.07 -10.69
C TRP A 212 -7.26 -3.03 -9.19
N ARG A 213 -6.30 -2.17 -8.79
CA ARG A 213 -6.29 -1.63 -7.40
C ARG A 213 -7.65 -1.02 -7.17
N TYR A 214 -8.19 -0.92 -5.98
CA TYR A 214 -9.53 -0.38 -5.72
C TYR A 214 -10.75 -1.11 -6.34
N SER A 215 -10.58 -2.16 -7.16
CA SER A 215 -11.70 -3.03 -7.54
C SER A 215 -12.30 -3.76 -6.33
N LEU A 216 -13.58 -4.15 -6.46
CA LEU A 216 -14.29 -5.01 -5.51
C LEU A 216 -13.87 -6.49 -5.58
N ALA A 217 -13.20 -6.87 -6.66
CA ALA A 217 -12.56 -8.16 -6.86
C ALA A 217 -11.39 -8.43 -5.89
N ARG A 218 -11.14 -7.55 -4.91
CA ARG A 218 -10.08 -7.72 -3.90
C ARG A 218 -10.65 -7.78 -2.50
N ASP A 219 -9.98 -8.50 -1.62
CA ASP A 219 -10.26 -8.50 -0.19
C ASP A 219 -9.64 -7.28 0.53
N GLY A 220 -9.81 -7.21 1.85
CA GLY A 220 -9.24 -6.14 2.68
C GLY A 220 -7.72 -6.13 2.77
N GLN A 221 -7.05 -7.22 2.39
CA GLN A 221 -5.60 -7.32 2.27
C GLN A 221 -5.11 -6.99 0.85
N GLY A 222 -6.03 -6.81 -0.10
CA GLY A 222 -5.76 -6.49 -1.49
C GLY A 222 -5.52 -7.71 -2.38
N TYR A 223 -5.73 -8.93 -1.89
CA TYR A 223 -5.66 -10.15 -2.70
C TYR A 223 -6.91 -10.31 -3.54
N TYR A 224 -6.75 -10.92 -4.72
CA TYR A 224 -7.86 -11.25 -5.59
C TYR A 224 -8.77 -12.29 -4.93
N ASN A 225 -10.07 -11.99 -4.82
CA ASN A 225 -11.04 -12.85 -4.13
C ASN A 225 -11.67 -13.93 -5.02
N GLY A 226 -11.19 -14.08 -6.26
CA GLY A 226 -11.68 -15.09 -7.21
C GLY A 226 -13.00 -14.75 -7.89
N LYS A 227 -13.47 -13.50 -7.80
CA LYS A 227 -14.68 -13.03 -8.49
C LYS A 227 -14.29 -12.10 -9.63
N GLU A 228 -14.58 -12.51 -10.87
CA GLU A 228 -14.34 -11.71 -12.09
C GLU A 228 -15.51 -10.76 -12.41
N SER A 229 -16.67 -10.99 -11.79
CA SER A 229 -17.88 -10.20 -12.05
C SER A 229 -17.96 -8.89 -11.24
N ASN A 230 -16.96 -8.61 -10.40
CA ASN A 230 -16.85 -7.39 -9.59
C ASN A 230 -15.50 -6.67 -9.80
N ASP A 231 -14.93 -6.78 -10.99
CA ASP A 231 -13.68 -6.13 -11.40
C ASP A 231 -13.78 -4.60 -11.45
N GLY A 232 -15.01 -4.08 -11.48
CA GLY A 232 -15.31 -2.65 -11.40
C GLY A 232 -15.12 -2.06 -10.00
N TRP A 233 -15.26 -0.74 -9.94
CA TRP A 233 -15.63 -0.06 -8.69
C TRP A 233 -17.06 -0.48 -8.28
N PHE A 234 -17.56 -0.02 -7.12
CA PHE A 234 -19.01 -0.07 -6.91
C PHE A 234 -19.69 0.44 -8.18
N GLN A 235 -20.67 -0.31 -8.70
CA GLN A 235 -21.49 0.23 -9.77
C GLN A 235 -22.00 1.59 -9.31
N ASN A 236 -22.03 2.60 -10.20
CA ASN A 236 -22.93 3.74 -10.01
C ASN A 236 -24.20 3.17 -9.45
N GLY A 237 -24.55 3.56 -8.22
CA GLY A 237 -25.77 3.07 -7.61
C GLY A 237 -26.87 3.35 -8.61
N THR A 238 -27.31 2.33 -9.35
CA THR A 238 -28.55 2.40 -10.08
C THR A 238 -29.52 2.71 -8.97
N GLN A 239 -30.18 3.87 -9.08
CA GLN A 239 -31.31 4.21 -8.24
C GLN A 239 -32.01 2.92 -7.84
N MET A 240 -32.05 2.60 -6.54
CA MET A 240 -33.16 1.77 -6.11
C MET A 240 -34.37 2.62 -6.44
N ALA A 241 -35.04 2.29 -7.55
CA ALA A 241 -36.20 3.01 -8.04
C ALA A 241 -37.15 3.18 -6.86
N ASN A 242 -37.29 4.42 -6.40
CA ASN A 242 -38.22 4.88 -5.38
C ASN A 242 -38.73 3.78 -4.45
N TYR A 243 -37.90 3.32 -3.51
CA TYR A 243 -38.48 2.73 -2.31
C TYR A 243 -39.06 3.88 -1.49
N SER A 244 -40.27 4.33 -1.87
CA SER A 244 -41.14 5.02 -0.94
C SER A 244 -41.56 3.95 0.06
N PRO A 245 -41.01 3.91 1.30
CA PRO A 245 -41.69 3.13 2.33
C PRO A 245 -43.14 3.64 2.35
N PRO A 246 -44.15 2.76 2.34
CA PRO A 246 -45.51 3.21 2.51
C PRO A 246 -45.54 4.09 3.75
N LEU A 247 -46.05 5.31 3.61
CA LEU A 247 -46.40 6.17 4.73
C LEU A 247 -47.53 5.47 5.48
N THR A 248 -47.18 4.47 6.29
CA THR A 248 -48.06 3.94 7.30
C THR A 248 -48.15 5.00 8.38
N THR A 249 -49.19 5.82 8.26
CA THR A 249 -49.77 6.62 9.33
C THR A 249 -50.25 5.69 10.43
N GLY A 250 -49.30 5.16 11.20
CA GLY A 250 -49.53 4.25 12.30
C GLY A 250 -48.38 4.36 13.28
N MET A 251 -48.44 5.36 14.15
CA MET A 251 -47.65 5.37 15.39
C MET A 251 -48.08 4.16 16.22
N THR A 252 -47.36 3.06 16.07
CA THR A 252 -47.41 1.95 17.02
C THR A 252 -46.25 2.14 17.98
N THR A 253 -46.57 2.43 19.24
CA THR A 253 -45.62 2.53 20.34
C THR A 253 -44.79 1.24 20.44
N TYR A 254 -43.47 1.35 20.33
CA TYR A 254 -42.56 0.26 20.65
C TYR A 254 -42.43 0.12 22.18
N PRO A 255 -42.57 -1.09 22.76
CA PRO A 255 -42.25 -1.31 24.16
C PRO A 255 -40.73 -1.22 24.37
N THR A 256 -40.34 -0.49 25.40
CA THR A 256 -38.97 -0.38 25.88
C THR A 256 -38.49 -1.74 26.37
N LEU A 257 -37.55 -2.37 25.65
CA LEU A 257 -36.84 -3.54 26.18
C LEU A 257 -35.68 -3.03 27.05
N ARG A 258 -35.80 -3.19 28.36
CA ARG A 258 -34.66 -3.11 29.29
C ARG A 258 -33.98 -4.47 29.31
N ILE A 259 -32.71 -4.52 28.88
CA ILE A 259 -31.62 -5.25 29.56
C ILE A 259 -30.39 -4.35 29.49
#